data_AF-A0A922ME00-F1
#
_entry.id   AF-A0A922ME00-F1
#
_cell.length_a   1.000
_cell.length_b   1.000
_cell.length_c   1.000
_cell.angle_alpha   90.00
_cell.angle_beta   90.00
_cell.angle_gamma   90.00
#
_symmetry.space_group_name_H-M   'P 1'
#
loop_
_entity.id
_entity.type
_entity.pdbx_description
1 polymer ?
#
loop_
_entity_poly.entity_id
_entity_poly.type
_entity_poly.pdbx_seq_one_letter_code
_entity_poly.pdbx_strand_id
1 'polypeptide(L)'
;MASRNILKLGALEAQKTAFLLCDIQETFRPHVKYFGEVVKVANKMVEAAKHFKIPVYVSEQYPKGLGHTTKDINISEAALVYPKTKFSMYTRNWRRS
;
A
#
# COMPACT_ATOMS: atom_id res chain seq x y z
N MET A 1 10.86 -31.64 7.01
CA MET A 1 10.55 -30.46 6.16
C MET A 1 9.05 -30.22 6.23
N ALA A 2 8.60 -29.16 6.91
CA ALA A 2 7.17 -28.87 7.01
C ALA A 2 6.65 -28.38 5.65
N SER A 3 5.70 -29.12 5.08
CA SER A 3 4.95 -28.71 3.89
C SER A 3 4.27 -27.38 4.17
N ARG A 4 4.60 -26.33 3.40
CA ARG A 4 3.91 -25.05 3.46
C ARG A 4 2.52 -25.24 2.86
N ASN A 5 1.49 -25.31 3.69
CA ASN A 5 0.11 -25.15 3.24
C ASN A 5 -0.05 -23.74 2.65
N ILE A 6 0.00 -23.64 1.32
CA ILE A 6 -0.37 -22.41 0.61
C ILE A 6 -1.88 -22.28 0.76
N LEU A 7 -2.33 -21.38 1.64
CA LEU A 7 -3.73 -20.97 1.70
C LEU A 7 -4.10 -20.39 0.34
N LYS A 8 -5.00 -21.05 -0.40
CA LYS A 8 -5.68 -20.39 -1.53
C LYS A 8 -6.57 -19.31 -0.91
N LEU A 9 -6.27 -18.05 -1.19
CA LEU A 9 -7.02 -16.89 -0.70
C LEU A 9 -8.51 -16.91 -1.07
N GLY A 10 -8.93 -17.78 -2.00
CA GLY A 10 -10.31 -17.86 -2.46
C GLY A 10 -10.76 -16.57 -3.14
N ALA A 11 -12.07 -16.41 -3.30
CA ALA A 11 -12.64 -15.11 -3.67
C ALA A 11 -12.68 -14.22 -2.43
N LEU A 12 -11.97 -13.08 -2.48
CA LEU A 12 -12.01 -12.09 -1.41
C LEU A 12 -13.34 -11.34 -1.44
N GLU A 13 -14.03 -11.28 -0.30
CA GLU A 13 -15.19 -10.40 -0.12
C GLU A 13 -14.71 -8.95 -0.01
N ALA A 14 -15.13 -8.08 -0.94
CA ALA A 14 -14.70 -6.68 -1.00
C ALA A 14 -14.93 -5.94 0.34
N GLN A 15 -16.06 -6.20 0.99
CA GLN A 15 -16.45 -5.57 2.26
C GLN A 15 -15.58 -6.00 3.45
N LYS A 16 -14.85 -7.11 3.33
CA LYS A 16 -13.93 -7.65 4.35
C LYS A 16 -12.47 -7.47 3.95
N THR A 17 -12.21 -6.70 2.89
CA THR A 17 -10.88 -6.50 2.34
C THR A 17 -10.42 -5.07 2.61
N ALA A 18 -9.11 -4.90 2.85
CA ALA A 18 -8.45 -3.61 2.86
C ALA A 18 -7.25 -3.66 1.91
N PHE A 19 -7.03 -2.58 1.16
CA PHE A 19 -5.84 -2.44 0.34
C PHE A 19 -4.78 -1.61 1.06
N LEU A 20 -3.57 -2.16 1.18
CA LEU A 20 -2.45 -1.53 1.86
C LEU A 20 -1.39 -1.11 0.82
N LEU A 21 -1.20 0.20 0.67
CA LEU A 21 -0.14 0.77 -0.16
C LEU A 21 1.05 1.14 0.72
N CYS A 22 2.06 0.27 0.70
CA CYS A 22 3.18 0.33 1.62
C CYS A 22 4.35 1.11 1.01
N ASP A 23 4.61 2.31 1.52
CA ASP A 23 5.88 3.03 1.38
C ASP A 23 6.38 3.19 -0.08
N ILE A 24 5.49 3.41 -1.06
CA ILE A 24 5.93 3.63 -2.46
C ILE A 24 6.31 5.11 -2.65
N GLN A 25 7.50 5.47 -2.18
CA GLN A 25 7.98 6.86 -2.08
C GLN A 25 9.02 7.22 -3.15
N GLU A 26 9.12 8.51 -3.49
CA GLU A 26 10.00 8.99 -4.59
C GLU A 26 11.47 8.62 -4.40
N THR A 27 12.00 8.73 -3.17
CA THR A 27 13.41 8.44 -2.90
C THR A 27 13.76 6.96 -3.14
N PHE A 28 12.78 6.05 -3.19
CA PHE A 28 13.02 4.64 -3.50
C PHE A 28 13.16 4.34 -4.99
N ARG A 29 12.75 5.25 -5.88
CA ARG A 29 12.79 5.05 -7.34
C ARG A 29 14.15 4.56 -7.88
N PRO A 30 15.30 5.15 -7.51
CA PRO A 30 16.59 4.66 -7.99
C PRO A 30 17.08 3.39 -7.30
N HIS A 31 16.48 3.01 -6.17
CA HIS A 31 16.95 1.92 -5.30
C HIS A 31 16.12 0.64 -5.39
N VAL A 32 14.90 0.73 -5.92
CA VAL A 32 13.99 -0.41 -6.10
C VAL A 32 14.05 -0.88 -7.55
N LYS A 33 14.48 -2.13 -7.74
CA LYS A 33 14.43 -2.79 -9.03
C LYS A 33 12.96 -2.90 -9.48
N TYR A 34 12.66 -2.47 -10.71
CA TYR A 34 11.31 -2.47 -11.29
C TYR A 34 10.32 -1.50 -10.61
N PHE A 35 10.79 -0.34 -10.15
CA PHE A 35 9.92 0.67 -9.52
C PHE A 35 8.74 1.09 -10.42
N GLY A 36 8.95 1.22 -11.73
CA GLY A 36 7.89 1.57 -12.68
C GLY A 36 6.79 0.50 -12.74
N GLU A 37 7.14 -0.77 -12.70
CA GLU A 37 6.20 -1.89 -12.67
C GLU A 37 5.45 -1.96 -11.34
N VAL A 38 6.12 -1.67 -10.22
CA VAL A 38 5.48 -1.54 -8.90
C VAL A 38 4.42 -0.44 -8.93
N VAL A 39 4.75 0.75 -9.45
CA VAL A 39 3.82 1.87 -9.64
C VAL A 39 2.65 1.49 -10.54
N LYS A 40 2.91 0.78 -11.66
CA LYS A 40 1.86 0.31 -12.57
C LYS A 40 0.87 -0.63 -11.87
N VAL A 41 1.37 -1.58 -11.07
CA VAL A 41 0.52 -2.50 -10.30
C VAL A 41 -0.23 -1.75 -9.20
N ALA A 42 0.43 -0.83 -8.50
CA ALA A 42 -0.21 -0.01 -7.47
C ALA A 42 -1.41 0.77 -8.03
N ASN A 43 -1.26 1.46 -9.16
CA ASN A 43 -2.37 2.16 -9.82
C ASN A 43 -3.51 1.21 -10.22
N LYS A 44 -3.20 0.04 -10.77
CA LYS A 44 -4.23 -0.97 -11.08
C LYS A 44 -5.01 -1.39 -9.84
N MET A 45 -4.32 -1.56 -8.71
CA MET A 45 -4.96 -1.95 -7.44
C MET A 45 -5.76 -0.80 -6.82
N VAL A 46 -5.30 0.45 -6.93
CA VAL A 46 -6.07 1.63 -6.53
C VAL A 46 -7.38 1.72 -7.31
N GLU A 47 -7.34 1.58 -8.64
CA GLU A 47 -8.55 1.61 -9.48
C GLU A 47 -9.51 0.46 -9.16
N ALA A 48 -8.98 -0.75 -8.93
CA ALA A 48 -9.80 -1.87 -8.48
C ALA A 48 -10.44 -1.60 -7.12
N ALA A 49 -9.66 -1.08 -6.17
CA ALA A 49 -10.15 -0.75 -4.83
C ALA A 49 -11.28 0.28 -4.89
N LYS A 50 -11.14 1.31 -5.74
CA LYS A 50 -12.19 2.28 -6.01
C LYS A 50 -13.46 1.63 -6.56
N HIS A 51 -13.35 0.80 -7.59
CA HIS A 51 -14.50 0.14 -8.21
C HIS A 51 -15.27 -0.76 -7.22
N PHE A 52 -14.54 -1.50 -6.38
CA PHE A 52 -15.13 -2.41 -5.39
C PHE A 52 -15.41 -1.76 -4.03
N LYS A 53 -15.16 -0.45 -3.89
CA LYS A 53 -15.32 0.30 -2.63
C LYS A 53 -14.50 -0.28 -1.47
N ILE A 54 -13.30 -0.76 -1.77
CA ILE A 54 -12.33 -1.27 -0.80
C ILE A 54 -11.52 -0.07 -0.25
N PRO A 55 -11.39 0.08 1.08
CA PRO A 55 -10.60 1.16 1.66
C PRO A 55 -9.11 1.00 1.35
N VAL A 56 -8.47 2.08 0.93
CA VAL A 56 -7.04 2.16 0.63
C VAL A 56 -6.32 2.88 1.76
N TYR A 57 -5.35 2.22 2.39
CA TYR A 57 -4.50 2.80 3.43
C TYR A 57 -3.08 2.93 2.91
N VAL A 58 -2.55 4.14 2.96
CA VAL A 58 -1.21 4.48 2.45
C VAL A 58 -0.30 4.78 3.64
N SER A 59 0.82 4.06 3.74
CA SER A 59 1.86 4.40 4.70
C SER A 59 3.04 5.09 4.02
N GLU A 60 3.64 6.05 4.73
CA GLU A 60 4.88 6.70 4.33
C GLU A 60 5.94 6.50 5.41
N GLN A 61 7.05 5.86 5.07
CA GLN A 61 8.18 5.70 5.98
C GLN A 61 8.99 6.98 6.00
N TYR A 62 9.11 7.62 7.18
CA TYR A 62 9.92 8.84 7.39
C TYR A 62 9.89 9.84 6.20
N PRO A 63 8.71 10.39 5.84
CA PRO A 63 8.57 11.17 4.61
C PRO A 63 9.42 12.44 4.57
N LYS A 64 9.83 12.95 5.74
CA LYS A 64 10.79 14.07 5.85
C LYS A 64 12.13 13.79 5.18
N GLY A 65 12.62 12.53 5.20
CA GLY A 65 13.90 12.15 4.58
C GLY A 65 13.76 11.25 3.36
N LEU A 66 12.66 10.50 3.23
CA LEU A 66 12.41 9.57 2.12
C LEU A 66 11.40 10.09 1.09
N GLY A 67 10.94 11.34 1.25
CA GLY A 67 9.92 11.94 0.39
C GLY A 67 8.53 11.37 0.65
N HIS A 68 7.54 11.93 -0.02
CA HIS A 68 6.17 11.41 0.03
C HIS A 68 5.97 10.26 -0.96
N THR A 69 4.79 9.64 -0.89
CA THR A 69 4.29 8.71 -1.90
C THR A 69 4.47 9.30 -3.29
N THR A 70 4.91 8.49 -4.26
CA THR A 70 5.18 8.99 -5.60
C THR A 70 3.95 9.62 -6.25
N LYS A 71 4.17 10.73 -6.97
CA LYS A 71 3.11 11.42 -7.71
C LYS A 71 2.55 10.59 -8.87
N ASP A 72 3.25 9.52 -9.25
CA ASP A 72 2.80 8.59 -10.27
C ASP A 72 1.64 7.70 -9.80
N ILE A 73 1.26 7.74 -8.52
CA ILE A 73 0.12 7.00 -7.96
C ILE A 73 -0.96 7.99 -7.49
N ASN A 74 -2.19 7.83 -7.98
CA ASN A 74 -3.30 8.65 -7.51
C ASN A 74 -3.81 8.15 -6.14
N ILE A 75 -3.52 8.90 -5.07
CA ILE A 75 -3.96 8.60 -3.71
C ILE A 75 -5.04 9.55 -3.18
N SER A 76 -5.70 10.32 -4.04
CA SER A 76 -6.69 11.34 -3.63
C SER A 76 -7.90 10.75 -2.89
N GLU A 77 -8.27 9.51 -3.22
CA GLU A 77 -9.38 8.77 -2.61
C GLU A 77 -8.92 7.78 -1.53
N ALA A 78 -7.66 7.87 -1.07
CA ALA A 78 -7.18 7.03 0.01
C ALA A 78 -7.96 7.31 1.31
N ALA A 79 -8.32 6.25 2.03
CA ALA A 79 -9.02 6.35 3.32
C ALA A 79 -8.13 7.00 4.39
N LEU A 80 -6.83 6.72 4.34
CA LEU A 80 -5.84 7.35 5.21
C LEU A 80 -4.46 7.33 4.54
N VAL A 81 -3.76 8.47 4.62
CA VAL A 81 -2.32 8.57 4.35
C VAL A 81 -1.65 8.94 5.67
N TYR A 82 -0.67 8.14 6.13
CA TYR A 82 -0.06 8.39 7.43
C TYR A 82 1.46 8.16 7.44
N PRO A 83 2.21 9.04 8.12
CA PRO A 83 3.64 8.84 8.33
C PRO A 83 3.88 7.79 9.41
N LYS A 84 4.96 7.02 9.26
CA LYS A 84 5.48 6.09 10.26
C LYS A 84 7.01 6.07 10.27
N THR A 85 7.57 5.60 11.39
CA THR A 85 9.00 5.29 11.54
C THR A 85 9.25 3.81 11.78
N LYS A 86 8.22 3.05 12.19
CA LYS A 86 8.28 1.59 12.30
C LYS A 86 8.15 0.97 10.92
N PHE A 87 8.89 -0.11 10.66
CA PHE A 87 8.80 -0.83 9.39
C PHE A 87 7.38 -1.35 9.13
N SER A 88 6.73 -1.91 10.14
CA SER A 88 5.34 -2.38 10.02
C SER A 88 4.36 -1.24 9.74
N MET A 89 3.44 -1.45 8.79
CA MET A 89 2.29 -0.58 8.56
C MET A 89 1.33 -0.54 9.77
N TYR A 90 1.25 -1.62 10.54
CA TYR A 90 0.40 -1.72 11.72
C TYR A 90 0.97 -0.88 12.87
N THR A 91 0.55 0.38 12.90
CA THR A 91 0.96 1.36 13.89
C THR A 91 -0.25 1.94 14.61
N ARG A 92 -0.01 2.69 15.69
CA ARG A 92 -1.08 3.37 16.42
C ARG A 92 -1.82 4.40 15.56
N ASN A 93 -1.15 4.99 14.56
CA ASN A 93 -1.75 5.94 13.63
C ASN A 93 -2.74 5.22 12.71
N TRP A 94 -2.38 4.04 12.21
CA TRP A 94 -3.27 3.21 11.40
C TRP A 94 -4.46 2.66 12.19
N ARG A 95 -4.26 2.22 13.44
CA ARG A 95 -5.36 1.65 14.26
C ARG A 95 -6.50 2.62 14.61
N ARG A 96 -6.34 3.91 14.31
CA ARG A 96 -7.30 4.97 14.65
C ARG A 96 -8.12 5.44 13.45
N SER A 97 -7.88 4.91 12.25
CA SER A 97 -8.67 5.16 11.04
C SER A 97 -9.88 4.26 10.91
#